data_AF-A0A8J8C5Y8-F1
#
_entry.id   AF-A0A8J8C5Y8-F1
#
_cell.length_a   1.000
_cell.length_b   1.000
_cell.length_c   1.000
_cell.angle_alpha   90.00
_cell.angle_beta   90.00
_cell.angle_gamma   90.00
#
_symmetry.space_group_name_H-M   'P 1'
#
loop_
_entity.id
_entity.type
_entity.pdbx_description
1 polymer ?
#
loop_
_entity_poly.entity_id
_entity_poly.type
_entity_poly.pdbx_seq_one_letter_code
_entity_poly.pdbx_strand_id
1 'polypeptide(L)'
;MDSKKLIKRILNDTYKNLDEYSKDLIRSCDFEVIFKDLYIIEKNTGNKKTLEHLEDCESLPSFEAQEQEYILKKVNLDNSFKNIIEIVISSEASERGYILKVDDNYKVIMPNRYMTYEHRERILEWTELSEEELDKKLEDFYEVVDKGSEDLKKLDSMEYCNFMIYTDVFMDLDVIENIVERDNDMIIIWIHPLYLFSSEIVIKGIIAYELSSYNNKIIEEYYREIIEYCKEYKKLLGKNLNILKKIRDIALKSNDKEAINLINEIEGM
;
A
#
# COMPACT_ATOMS: atom_id res chain seq x y z
N MET A 1 -20.67 -33.60 16.19
CA MET A 1 -20.47 -33.70 14.73
C MET A 1 -19.00 -33.99 14.44
N ASP A 2 -18.65 -34.62 13.31
CA ASP A 2 -17.25 -34.74 12.89
C ASP A 2 -16.63 -33.33 12.69
N SER A 3 -15.43 -33.11 13.24
CA SER A 3 -14.79 -31.79 13.26
C SER A 3 -14.50 -31.25 11.87
N LYS A 4 -14.11 -32.10 10.91
CA LYS A 4 -13.87 -31.68 9.52
C LYS A 4 -15.14 -31.24 8.82
N LYS A 5 -16.25 -31.97 9.04
CA LYS A 5 -17.57 -31.56 8.54
C LYS A 5 -18.03 -30.23 9.16
N LEU A 6 -17.79 -30.03 10.46
CA LEU A 6 -18.11 -28.79 11.15
C LEU A 6 -17.33 -27.60 10.58
N ILE A 7 -16.00 -27.73 10.47
CA ILE A 7 -15.12 -26.71 9.89
C ILE A 7 -15.58 -26.33 8.49
N LYS A 8 -15.78 -27.31 7.61
CA LYS A 8 -16.25 -27.07 6.24
C LYS A 8 -17.58 -26.29 6.21
N ARG A 9 -18.46 -26.55 7.17
CA ARG A 9 -19.75 -25.88 7.27
C ARG A 9 -19.59 -24.43 7.74
N ILE A 10 -18.79 -24.20 8.77
CA ILE A 10 -18.44 -22.85 9.27
C ILE A 10 -17.84 -22.01 8.14
N LEU A 11 -16.83 -22.54 7.43
CA LEU A 11 -16.14 -21.82 6.35
C LEU A 11 -17.10 -21.46 5.21
N ASN A 12 -17.92 -22.41 4.75
CA ASN A 12 -18.89 -22.16 3.68
C ASN A 12 -19.95 -21.15 4.08
N ASP A 13 -20.50 -21.26 5.29
CA ASP A 13 -21.54 -20.36 5.76
C ASP A 13 -20.96 -18.96 6.05
N THR A 14 -19.72 -18.88 6.56
CA THR A 14 -18.99 -17.61 6.68
C THR A 14 -18.83 -16.96 5.31
N TYR A 15 -18.25 -17.67 4.34
CA TYR A 15 -17.99 -17.16 3.00
C TYR A 15 -19.26 -16.64 2.31
N LYS A 16 -20.39 -17.35 2.44
CA LYS A 16 -21.68 -16.91 1.89
C LYS A 16 -22.18 -15.58 2.46
N ASN A 17 -21.86 -15.29 3.71
CA ASN A 17 -22.31 -14.10 4.42
C ASN A 17 -21.32 -12.92 4.34
N LEU A 18 -20.17 -13.07 3.68
CA LEU A 18 -19.28 -11.96 3.37
C LEU A 18 -19.88 -11.06 2.28
N ASP A 19 -19.42 -9.80 2.22
CA ASP A 19 -19.69 -8.91 1.09
C ASP A 19 -18.92 -9.35 -0.17
N GLU A 20 -19.35 -8.90 -1.35
CA GLU A 20 -18.74 -9.33 -2.62
C GLU A 20 -17.27 -8.91 -2.75
N TYR A 21 -16.89 -7.74 -2.25
CA TYR A 21 -15.50 -7.29 -2.32
C TYR A 21 -14.58 -8.20 -1.50
N SER A 22 -14.94 -8.52 -0.25
CA SER A 22 -14.19 -9.50 0.56
C SER A 22 -14.13 -10.88 -0.11
N LYS A 23 -15.19 -11.31 -0.79
CA LYS A 23 -15.19 -12.60 -1.53
C LYS A 23 -14.23 -12.57 -2.71
N ASP A 24 -14.17 -11.46 -3.44
CA ASP A 24 -13.29 -11.29 -4.59
C ASP A 24 -11.81 -11.31 -4.18
N LEU A 25 -11.47 -10.65 -3.06
CA LEU A 25 -10.11 -10.72 -2.51
C LEU A 25 -9.73 -12.15 -2.09
N ILE A 26 -10.64 -12.90 -1.46
CA ILE A 26 -10.39 -14.32 -1.13
C ILE A 26 -10.24 -15.17 -2.40
N ARG A 27 -11.00 -14.89 -3.47
CA ARG A 27 -10.94 -15.62 -4.75
C ARG A 27 -9.65 -15.38 -5.52
N SER A 28 -8.98 -14.25 -5.33
CA SER A 28 -7.69 -13.98 -6.00
C SER A 28 -6.58 -14.92 -5.52
N CYS A 29 -6.77 -15.60 -4.38
CA CYS A 29 -5.81 -16.51 -3.76
C CYS A 29 -4.47 -15.87 -3.35
N ASP A 30 -4.35 -14.54 -3.42
CA ASP A 30 -3.15 -13.81 -3.03
C ASP A 30 -3.17 -13.43 -1.54
N PHE A 31 -4.32 -13.56 -0.88
CA PHE A 31 -4.55 -13.10 0.49
C PHE A 31 -4.51 -14.23 1.52
N GLU A 32 -3.77 -14.00 2.60
CA GLU A 32 -3.84 -14.77 3.83
C GLU A 32 -5.12 -14.42 4.59
N VAL A 33 -5.94 -15.45 4.88
CA VAL A 33 -7.16 -15.30 5.69
C VAL A 33 -6.87 -15.71 7.12
N ILE A 34 -6.99 -14.74 8.03
CA ILE A 34 -6.80 -14.92 9.48
C ILE A 34 -8.15 -14.88 10.18
N PHE A 35 -8.50 -15.95 10.89
CA PHE A 35 -9.66 -15.98 11.76
C PHE A 35 -9.28 -15.47 13.16
N LYS A 36 -10.07 -14.52 13.69
CA LYS A 36 -9.99 -14.12 15.10
C LYS A 36 -11.12 -14.75 15.87
N ASP A 37 -10.79 -15.30 17.04
CA ASP A 37 -11.70 -15.91 18.01
C ASP A 37 -12.44 -17.17 17.52
N LEU A 38 -12.08 -17.71 16.35
CA LEU A 38 -12.65 -18.95 15.86
C LEU A 38 -12.07 -20.14 16.62
N TYR A 39 -12.92 -20.95 17.23
CA TYR A 39 -12.51 -22.19 17.87
C TYR A 39 -13.56 -23.29 17.79
N ILE A 40 -13.11 -24.51 18.04
CA ILE A 40 -13.95 -25.70 18.15
C ILE A 40 -13.64 -26.40 19.46
N ILE A 41 -14.67 -26.99 20.09
CA ILE A 41 -14.52 -27.77 21.31
C ILE A 41 -14.64 -29.25 20.99
N GLU A 42 -13.66 -30.05 21.42
CA GLU A 42 -13.75 -31.51 21.38
C GLU A 42 -14.78 -32.01 22.40
N LYS A 43 -15.72 -32.84 21.96
CA LYS A 43 -16.88 -33.27 22.75
C LYS A 43 -16.52 -34.06 23.99
N ASN A 44 -15.51 -34.92 23.88
CA ASN A 44 -15.15 -35.87 24.94
C ASN A 44 -14.24 -35.27 26.01
N THR A 45 -13.40 -34.31 25.62
CA THR A 45 -12.36 -33.73 26.50
C THR A 45 -12.70 -32.32 26.94
N GLY A 46 -13.58 -31.62 26.21
CA GLY A 46 -13.80 -30.18 26.37
C GLY A 46 -12.63 -29.32 25.89
N ASN A 47 -11.63 -29.92 25.23
CA ASN A 47 -10.45 -29.19 24.78
C ASN A 47 -10.81 -28.19 23.66
N LYS A 48 -10.43 -26.93 23.87
CA LYS A 48 -10.55 -25.86 22.88
C LYS A 48 -9.42 -25.96 21.85
N LYS A 49 -9.78 -25.99 20.58
CA LYS A 49 -8.88 -25.91 19.42
C LYS A 49 -9.16 -24.60 18.68
N THR A 50 -8.25 -23.64 18.80
CA THR A 50 -8.32 -22.38 18.03
C THR A 50 -7.90 -22.63 16.59
N LEU A 51 -8.55 -21.96 15.65
CA LEU A 51 -8.21 -21.94 14.24
C LEU A 51 -7.88 -20.50 13.88
N GLU A 52 -6.62 -20.21 13.56
CA GLU A 52 -6.17 -18.86 13.22
C GLU A 52 -6.00 -18.70 11.70
N HIS A 53 -5.53 -19.74 11.01
CA HIS A 53 -5.31 -19.73 9.57
C HIS A 53 -6.17 -20.78 8.85
N LEU A 54 -6.33 -20.64 7.54
CA LEU A 54 -6.96 -21.67 6.70
C LEU A 54 -6.21 -23.01 6.80
N GLU A 55 -4.88 -22.99 6.91
CA GLU A 55 -4.06 -24.19 7.08
C GLU A 55 -4.36 -24.94 8.39
N ASP A 56 -4.76 -24.24 9.46
CA ASP A 56 -5.19 -24.87 10.72
C ASP A 56 -6.46 -25.71 10.50
N CYS A 57 -7.35 -25.25 9.62
CA CYS A 57 -8.59 -25.94 9.29
C CYS A 57 -8.32 -27.27 8.56
N GLU A 58 -7.27 -27.31 7.75
CA GLU A 58 -6.84 -28.47 6.98
C GLU A 58 -5.99 -29.45 7.78
N SER A 59 -5.08 -28.95 8.61
CA SER A 59 -4.10 -29.76 9.35
C SER A 59 -4.68 -30.45 10.60
N LEU A 60 -5.78 -29.94 11.15
CA LEU A 60 -6.32 -30.49 12.40
C LEU A 60 -6.81 -31.95 12.23
N PRO A 61 -6.47 -32.89 13.13
CA PRO A 61 -7.02 -34.25 13.04
C PRO A 61 -8.54 -34.27 13.13
N SER A 62 -9.19 -35.31 12.59
CA SER A 62 -10.64 -35.51 12.78
C SER A 62 -10.91 -35.96 14.23
N PHE A 63 -11.93 -35.39 14.85
CA PHE A 63 -12.43 -35.75 16.18
C PHE A 63 -13.93 -35.43 16.27
N GLU A 64 -14.58 -35.90 17.33
CA GLU A 64 -15.97 -35.55 17.59
C GLU A 64 -16.04 -34.16 18.24
N ALA A 65 -16.57 -33.18 17.52
CA ALA A 65 -16.72 -31.81 17.97
C ALA A 65 -18.11 -31.53 18.54
N GLN A 66 -18.16 -30.64 19.52
CA GLN A 66 -19.40 -30.03 20.00
C GLN A 66 -19.93 -29.07 18.94
N GLU A 67 -21.24 -29.11 18.74
CA GLU A 67 -21.91 -28.14 17.90
C GLU A 67 -22.15 -26.86 18.71
N GLN A 68 -21.81 -25.72 18.11
CA GLN A 68 -21.84 -24.41 18.74
C GLN A 68 -22.59 -23.43 17.83
N GLU A 69 -22.96 -22.29 18.40
CA GLU A 69 -23.39 -21.13 17.66
C GLU A 69 -22.16 -20.30 17.28
N TYR A 70 -22.04 -19.94 16.01
CA TYR A 70 -20.96 -19.11 15.47
C TYR A 70 -21.55 -17.77 15.02
N ILE A 71 -20.93 -16.67 15.44
CA ILE A 71 -21.41 -15.32 15.14
C ILE A 71 -20.33 -14.60 14.34
N LEU A 72 -20.60 -14.31 13.06
CA LEU A 72 -19.76 -13.50 12.21
C LEU A 72 -19.92 -12.03 12.60
N LYS A 73 -18.87 -11.45 13.19
CA LYS A 73 -18.91 -10.10 13.79
C LYS A 73 -18.41 -9.00 12.88
N LYS A 74 -17.31 -9.23 12.18
CA LYS A 74 -16.74 -8.25 11.25
C LYS A 74 -15.73 -8.89 10.31
N VAL A 75 -15.51 -8.23 9.19
CA VAL A 75 -14.37 -8.46 8.31
C VAL A 75 -13.49 -7.22 8.39
N ASN A 76 -12.19 -7.40 8.59
CA ASN A 76 -11.23 -6.34 8.64
C ASN A 76 -10.30 -6.42 7.44
N LEU A 77 -10.43 -5.44 6.55
CA LEU A 77 -9.60 -5.27 5.36
C LEU A 77 -8.54 -4.18 5.57
N ASP A 78 -8.37 -3.63 6.77
CA ASP A 78 -7.35 -2.60 7.02
C ASP A 78 -5.95 -3.02 6.57
N ASN A 79 -5.62 -4.31 6.65
CA ASN A 79 -4.33 -4.87 6.24
C ASN A 79 -4.36 -5.56 4.87
N SER A 80 -5.36 -5.30 4.02
CA SER A 80 -5.46 -5.93 2.69
C SER A 80 -4.22 -5.65 1.83
N PHE A 81 -3.56 -4.51 2.00
CA PHE A 81 -2.30 -4.17 1.33
C PHE A 81 -1.10 -5.04 1.72
N LYS A 82 -1.17 -5.73 2.87
CA LYS A 82 -0.19 -6.77 3.27
C LYS A 82 -0.65 -8.16 2.82
N ASN A 83 -1.65 -8.22 1.95
CA ASN A 83 -2.34 -9.43 1.56
C ASN A 83 -2.97 -10.17 2.75
N ILE A 84 -3.52 -9.44 3.75
CA ILE A 84 -4.15 -10.05 4.93
C ILE A 84 -5.62 -9.65 5.02
N ILE A 85 -6.49 -10.63 5.21
CA ILE A 85 -7.92 -10.46 5.51
C ILE A 85 -8.18 -11.04 6.90
N GLU A 86 -8.69 -10.24 7.84
CA GLU A 86 -9.09 -10.78 9.14
C GLU A 86 -10.60 -10.96 9.23
N ILE A 87 -11.04 -12.18 9.56
CA ILE A 87 -12.46 -12.49 9.78
C ILE A 87 -12.66 -12.77 11.27
N VAL A 88 -13.51 -11.98 11.92
CA VAL A 88 -13.78 -12.14 13.35
C VAL A 88 -15.06 -12.93 13.55
N ILE A 89 -14.92 -14.11 14.14
CA ILE A 89 -16.03 -15.04 14.41
C ILE A 89 -15.96 -15.41 15.89
N SER A 90 -17.01 -15.13 16.65
CA SER A 90 -17.12 -15.67 18.01
C SER A 90 -17.88 -16.98 18.03
N SER A 91 -17.61 -17.83 19.01
CA SER A 91 -18.33 -19.07 19.24
C SER A 91 -18.98 -19.09 20.62
N GLU A 92 -20.22 -19.55 20.70
CA GLU A 92 -21.02 -19.68 21.91
C GLU A 92 -21.64 -21.08 21.99
N ALA A 93 -21.90 -21.55 23.21
CA ALA A 93 -22.56 -22.84 23.40
C ALA A 93 -23.99 -22.81 22.82
N SER A 94 -24.37 -23.84 22.07
CA SER A 94 -25.70 -23.94 21.46
C SER A 94 -26.47 -25.14 21.99
N GLU A 95 -27.69 -24.89 22.47
CA GLU A 95 -28.64 -25.95 22.85
C GLU A 95 -29.32 -26.59 21.61
N ARG A 96 -29.24 -25.94 20.45
CA ARG A 96 -30.00 -26.30 19.23
C ARG A 96 -29.12 -26.91 18.12
N GLY A 97 -27.87 -27.22 18.43
CA GLY A 97 -26.88 -27.68 17.44
C GLY A 97 -26.25 -26.53 16.66
N TYR A 98 -25.61 -26.84 15.53
CA TYR A 98 -24.86 -25.85 14.77
C TYR A 98 -25.76 -24.76 14.18
N ILE A 99 -25.40 -23.50 14.42
CA ILE A 99 -26.00 -22.33 13.78
C ILE A 99 -24.87 -21.33 13.48
N LEU A 100 -24.89 -20.72 12.30
CA LEU A 100 -24.08 -19.54 12.00
C LEU A 100 -25.01 -18.33 11.82
N LYS A 101 -24.74 -17.25 12.56
CA LYS A 101 -25.46 -15.97 12.47
C LYS A 101 -24.49 -14.85 12.09
N VAL A 102 -25.05 -13.80 11.50
CA VAL A 102 -24.36 -12.53 11.29
C VAL A 102 -24.76 -11.60 12.42
N ASP A 103 -23.79 -10.97 13.08
CA ASP A 103 -24.05 -9.98 14.13
C ASP A 103 -24.87 -8.80 13.58
N ASP A 104 -25.82 -8.28 14.36
CA ASP A 104 -26.63 -7.13 13.91
C ASP A 104 -25.78 -5.88 13.64
N ASN A 105 -24.61 -5.78 14.27
CA ASN A 105 -23.61 -4.72 14.04
C ASN A 105 -22.48 -5.19 13.12
N TYR A 106 -22.71 -6.21 12.30
CA TYR A 106 -21.73 -6.66 11.32
C TYR A 106 -21.26 -5.50 10.46
N LYS A 107 -19.94 -5.38 10.35
CA LYS A 107 -19.30 -4.36 9.51
C LYS A 107 -18.09 -4.91 8.79
N VAL A 108 -17.86 -4.34 7.62
CA VAL A 108 -16.63 -4.50 6.85
C VAL A 108 -15.80 -3.24 7.10
N ILE A 109 -14.63 -3.40 7.74
CA ILE A 109 -13.69 -2.31 7.94
C ILE A 109 -12.86 -2.24 6.67
N MET A 110 -13.15 -1.24 5.84
CA MET A 110 -12.35 -0.94 4.65
C MET A 110 -10.99 -0.37 5.05
N PRO A 111 -9.96 -0.49 4.19
CA PRO A 111 -8.67 0.15 4.42
C PRO A 111 -8.83 1.63 4.76
N ASN A 112 -8.50 2.01 5.99
CA ASN A 112 -8.47 3.42 6.37
C ASN A 112 -7.17 4.06 5.87
N ARG A 113 -7.11 4.35 4.57
CA ARG A 113 -6.02 5.14 3.99
C ARG A 113 -6.36 6.61 4.12
N TYR A 114 -5.58 7.32 4.94
CA TYR A 114 -5.60 8.78 4.94
C TYR A 114 -5.13 9.25 3.57
N MET A 115 -6.07 9.74 2.76
CA MET A 115 -5.81 10.36 1.46
C MET A 115 -6.13 11.85 1.56
N THR A 116 -5.22 12.69 1.12
CA THR A 116 -5.49 14.12 0.99
C THR A 116 -6.48 14.37 -0.15
N TYR A 117 -7.01 15.59 -0.23
CA TYR A 117 -7.85 15.99 -1.37
C TYR A 117 -7.09 15.83 -2.69
N GLU A 118 -5.86 16.35 -2.78
CA GLU A 118 -5.02 16.25 -3.98
C GLU A 118 -4.80 14.80 -4.44
N HIS A 119 -4.54 13.89 -3.51
CA HIS A 119 -4.38 12.47 -3.84
C HIS A 119 -5.65 11.89 -4.47
N ARG A 120 -6.82 12.16 -3.87
CA ARG A 120 -8.11 11.69 -4.41
C ARG A 120 -8.40 12.24 -5.80
N GLU A 121 -8.15 13.53 -6.02
CA GLU A 121 -8.36 14.15 -7.33
C GLU A 121 -7.50 13.50 -8.40
N ARG A 122 -6.23 13.16 -8.11
CA ARG A 122 -5.38 12.49 -9.10
C ARG A 122 -5.77 11.05 -9.37
N ILE A 123 -6.32 10.35 -8.40
CA ILE A 123 -6.90 9.03 -8.63
C ILE A 123 -8.09 9.18 -9.58
N LEU A 124 -8.98 10.16 -9.34
CA LEU A 124 -10.10 10.42 -10.24
C LEU A 124 -9.63 10.76 -11.65
N GLU A 125 -8.71 11.72 -11.78
CA GLU A 125 -8.09 12.09 -13.06
C GLU A 125 -7.51 10.87 -13.78
N TRP A 126 -6.77 10.01 -13.06
CA TRP A 126 -6.24 8.77 -13.61
C TRP A 126 -7.34 7.82 -14.11
N THR A 127 -8.37 7.61 -13.31
CA THR A 127 -9.47 6.68 -13.66
C THR A 127 -10.35 7.16 -14.80
N GLU A 128 -10.37 8.47 -15.05
CA GLU A 128 -11.15 9.09 -16.13
C GLU A 128 -10.40 9.15 -17.46
N LEU A 129 -9.08 8.90 -17.48
CA LEU A 129 -8.30 8.87 -18.71
C LEU A 129 -8.82 7.79 -19.67
N SER A 130 -9.11 8.21 -20.90
CA SER A 130 -9.21 7.27 -22.02
C SER A 130 -7.85 6.68 -22.37
N GLU A 131 -7.85 5.58 -23.12
CA GLU A 131 -6.63 4.92 -23.60
C GLU A 131 -5.73 5.89 -24.39
N GLU A 132 -6.32 6.70 -25.29
CA GLU A 132 -5.59 7.71 -26.07
C GLU A 132 -4.98 8.82 -25.19
N GLU A 133 -5.67 9.22 -24.12
CA GLU A 133 -5.17 10.24 -23.18
C GLU A 133 -4.07 9.68 -22.28
N LEU A 134 -4.19 8.42 -21.86
CA LEU A 134 -3.16 7.73 -21.09
C LEU A 134 -1.88 7.56 -21.91
N ASP A 135 -1.99 7.11 -23.16
CA ASP A 135 -0.85 6.97 -24.08
C ASP A 135 -0.11 8.30 -24.24
N LYS A 136 -0.86 9.39 -24.47
CA LYS A 136 -0.27 10.73 -24.55
C LYS A 136 0.40 11.16 -23.25
N LYS A 137 -0.21 10.89 -22.10
CA LYS A 137 0.37 11.21 -20.79
C LYS A 137 1.66 10.46 -20.53
N LEU A 138 1.73 9.20 -20.95
CA LEU A 138 2.95 8.41 -20.86
C LEU A 138 4.03 8.97 -21.79
N GLU A 139 3.69 9.34 -23.02
CA GLU A 139 4.62 9.97 -23.97
C GLU A 139 5.19 11.29 -23.39
N ASP A 140 4.33 12.19 -22.93
CA ASP A 140 4.73 13.47 -22.31
C ASP A 140 5.65 13.23 -21.08
N PHE A 141 5.35 12.21 -20.28
CA PHE A 141 6.15 11.85 -19.12
C PHE A 141 7.53 11.32 -19.51
N TYR A 142 7.63 10.44 -20.51
CA TYR A 142 8.90 9.90 -20.95
C TYR A 142 9.79 10.98 -21.59
N GLU A 143 9.22 11.95 -22.30
CA GLU A 143 9.98 13.11 -22.80
C GLU A 143 10.61 13.91 -21.62
N VAL A 144 9.84 14.15 -20.56
CA VAL A 144 10.30 14.83 -19.35
C VAL A 144 11.38 14.02 -18.63
N VAL A 145 11.18 12.71 -18.49
CA VAL A 145 12.13 11.79 -17.86
C VAL A 145 13.44 11.74 -18.63
N ASP A 146 13.39 11.63 -19.96
CA ASP A 146 14.58 11.56 -20.80
C ASP A 146 15.41 12.85 -20.66
N LYS A 147 14.76 14.01 -20.79
CA LYS A 147 15.42 15.30 -20.63
C LYS A 147 16.02 15.49 -19.22
N GLY A 148 15.27 15.15 -18.17
CA GLY A 148 15.76 15.19 -16.79
C GLY A 148 16.93 14.23 -16.54
N SER A 149 16.87 13.05 -17.13
CA SER A 149 17.91 12.03 -17.04
C SER A 149 19.19 12.46 -17.74
N GLU A 150 19.09 13.08 -18.92
CA GLU A 150 20.24 13.63 -19.64
C GLU A 150 20.94 14.73 -18.85
N ASP A 151 20.18 15.63 -18.22
CA ASP A 151 20.73 16.69 -17.38
C ASP A 151 21.52 16.11 -16.20
N LEU A 152 20.95 15.10 -15.52
CA LEU A 152 21.62 14.41 -14.41
C LEU A 152 22.84 13.58 -14.86
N LYS A 153 22.79 12.94 -16.02
CA LYS A 153 23.92 12.16 -16.55
C LYS A 153 25.13 13.02 -16.95
N LYS A 154 24.93 14.32 -17.21
CA LYS A 154 26.02 15.26 -17.52
C LYS A 154 26.85 15.66 -16.30
N LEU A 155 26.42 15.29 -15.09
CA LEU A 155 27.16 15.63 -13.88
C LEU A 155 28.41 14.78 -13.78
N ASP A 156 29.54 15.42 -13.48
CA ASP A 156 30.81 14.72 -13.16
C ASP A 156 30.63 13.72 -12.01
N SER A 157 29.65 13.97 -11.14
CA SER A 157 29.33 13.09 -10.01
C SER A 157 28.60 11.79 -10.42
N MET A 158 28.11 11.71 -11.66
CA MET A 158 27.29 10.60 -12.17
C MET A 158 28.03 9.66 -13.12
N GLU A 159 29.36 9.82 -13.27
CA GLU A 159 30.23 9.08 -14.20
C GLU A 159 30.14 7.54 -14.06
N TYR A 160 29.69 7.03 -12.90
CA TYR A 160 29.53 5.60 -12.61
C TYR A 160 28.10 5.21 -12.20
N CYS A 161 27.13 6.11 -12.40
CA CYS A 161 25.75 5.92 -11.96
C CYS A 161 24.85 5.70 -13.18
N ASN A 162 24.70 4.45 -13.62
CA ASN A 162 23.73 4.11 -14.64
C ASN A 162 22.36 3.95 -14.01
N PHE A 163 21.34 4.57 -14.60
CA PHE A 163 19.97 4.44 -14.15
C PHE A 163 18.98 4.44 -15.30
N MET A 164 17.84 3.80 -15.05
CA MET A 164 16.65 3.79 -15.89
C MET A 164 15.44 4.18 -15.06
N ILE A 165 14.51 4.90 -15.68
CA ILE A 165 13.30 5.38 -15.03
C ILE A 165 12.11 4.90 -15.83
N TYR A 166 11.13 4.39 -15.12
CA TYR A 166 9.88 3.89 -15.65
C TYR A 166 8.72 4.39 -14.79
N THR A 167 7.50 4.22 -15.29
CA THR A 167 6.28 4.26 -14.49
C THR A 167 5.56 2.94 -14.69
N ASP A 168 5.00 2.38 -13.62
CA ASP A 168 4.14 1.20 -13.71
C ASP A 168 2.67 1.63 -13.56
N VAL A 169 1.89 1.41 -14.62
CA VAL A 169 0.46 1.77 -14.68
C VAL A 169 -0.41 0.87 -13.80
N PHE A 170 0.14 -0.22 -13.26
CA PHE A 170 -0.55 -1.17 -12.39
C PHE A 170 -0.22 -0.99 -10.90
N MET A 171 0.54 0.05 -10.53
CA MET A 171 0.80 0.34 -9.11
C MET A 171 -0.49 0.68 -8.37
N ASP A 172 -0.54 0.32 -7.10
CA ASP A 172 -1.65 0.66 -6.20
C ASP A 172 -1.75 2.18 -6.03
N LEU A 173 -2.71 2.81 -6.71
CA LEU A 173 -2.89 4.26 -6.73
C LEU A 173 -3.14 4.85 -5.33
N ASP A 174 -3.63 4.05 -4.40
CA ASP A 174 -3.89 4.46 -3.03
C ASP A 174 -2.59 4.45 -2.16
N VAL A 175 -1.47 3.86 -2.61
CA VAL A 175 -0.15 3.95 -1.96
C VAL A 175 0.86 4.66 -2.86
N ILE A 176 1.07 5.95 -2.63
CA ILE A 176 2.10 6.71 -3.35
C ILE A 176 3.49 6.38 -2.79
N GLU A 177 4.17 5.46 -3.45
CA GLU A 177 5.55 5.08 -3.20
C GLU A 177 6.27 4.81 -4.52
N ASN A 178 7.47 5.38 -4.69
CA ASN A 178 8.34 5.03 -5.80
C ASN A 178 9.11 3.76 -5.44
N ILE A 179 9.32 2.86 -6.39
CA ILE A 179 10.13 1.66 -6.18
C ILE A 179 11.51 1.91 -6.76
N VAL A 180 12.56 1.69 -5.97
CA VAL A 180 13.94 1.82 -6.42
C VAL A 180 14.66 0.49 -6.22
N GLU A 181 15.12 -0.09 -7.32
CA GLU A 181 15.85 -1.34 -7.34
C GLU A 181 17.27 -1.11 -7.83
N ARG A 182 18.22 -1.90 -7.31
CA ARG A 182 19.59 -1.92 -7.80
C ARG A 182 19.89 -3.27 -8.40
N ASP A 183 20.05 -3.31 -9.71
CA ASP A 183 20.48 -4.48 -10.46
C ASP A 183 21.92 -4.28 -10.93
N ASN A 184 22.86 -4.93 -10.23
CA ASN A 184 24.29 -4.81 -10.48
C ASN A 184 24.78 -3.34 -10.50
N ASP A 185 25.11 -2.84 -11.69
CA ASP A 185 25.62 -1.49 -11.95
C ASP A 185 24.52 -0.51 -12.40
N MET A 186 23.25 -0.92 -12.38
CA MET A 186 22.10 -0.14 -12.83
C MET A 186 21.10 0.09 -11.69
N ILE A 187 20.64 1.33 -11.56
CA ILE A 187 19.54 1.71 -10.67
C ILE A 187 18.26 1.80 -11.51
N ILE A 188 17.22 1.11 -11.12
CA ILE A 188 15.92 1.14 -11.79
C ILE A 188 14.95 1.86 -10.85
N ILE A 189 14.37 2.97 -11.32
CA ILE A 189 13.41 3.78 -10.58
C ILE A 189 12.04 3.64 -11.25
N TRP A 190 11.07 3.12 -10.52
CA TRP A 190 9.66 3.12 -10.89
C TRP A 190 8.97 4.27 -10.17
N ILE A 191 8.69 5.34 -10.91
CA ILE A 191 7.96 6.50 -10.43
C ILE A 191 6.48 6.15 -10.37
N HIS A 192 5.83 6.49 -9.25
CA HIS A 192 4.41 6.20 -9.07
C HIS A 192 3.53 6.92 -10.11
N PRO A 193 2.51 6.26 -10.68
CA PRO A 193 1.69 6.78 -11.79
C PRO A 193 0.98 8.12 -11.50
N LEU A 194 0.61 8.39 -10.25
CA LEU A 194 0.01 9.69 -9.89
C LEU A 194 0.96 10.89 -10.07
N TYR A 195 2.25 10.65 -10.29
CA TYR A 195 3.17 11.70 -10.68
C TYR A 195 3.09 12.08 -12.17
N LEU A 196 2.36 11.33 -13.03
CA LEU A 196 2.08 11.75 -14.42
C LEU A 196 1.36 13.12 -14.51
N PHE A 197 0.68 13.51 -13.44
CA PHE A 197 0.00 14.82 -13.32
C PHE A 197 0.90 15.92 -12.75
N SER A 198 2.16 15.62 -12.47
CA SER A 198 3.10 16.58 -11.89
C SER A 198 3.87 17.35 -12.97
N SER A 199 4.41 18.50 -12.60
CA SER A 199 5.21 19.32 -13.49
C SER A 199 6.60 18.72 -13.75
N GLU A 200 7.25 19.13 -14.85
CA GLU A 200 8.61 18.71 -15.21
C GLU A 200 9.59 18.88 -14.04
N ILE A 201 9.51 20.00 -13.31
CA ILE A 201 10.41 20.26 -12.18
C ILE A 201 10.21 19.29 -11.01
N VAL A 202 8.97 18.82 -10.77
CA VAL A 202 8.69 17.80 -9.76
C VAL A 202 9.26 16.46 -10.19
N ILE A 203 9.09 16.06 -11.44
CA ILE A 203 9.65 14.79 -11.95
C ILE A 203 11.18 14.78 -11.84
N LYS A 204 11.85 15.88 -12.22
CA LYS A 204 13.30 16.03 -11.99
C LYS A 204 13.66 15.94 -10.51
N GLY A 205 12.85 16.55 -9.64
CA GLY A 205 13.01 16.47 -8.19
C GLY A 205 12.90 15.06 -7.63
N ILE A 206 11.96 14.25 -8.14
CA ILE A 206 11.80 12.83 -7.78
C ILE A 206 13.06 12.07 -8.14
N ILE A 207 13.50 12.17 -9.40
CA ILE A 207 14.67 11.44 -9.90
C ILE A 207 15.92 11.81 -9.09
N ALA A 208 16.15 13.11 -8.89
CA ALA A 208 17.27 13.60 -8.09
C ALA A 208 17.21 13.11 -6.63
N TYR A 209 16.01 13.12 -6.03
CA TYR A 209 15.80 12.61 -4.67
C TYR A 209 16.14 11.12 -4.56
N GLU A 210 15.62 10.27 -5.44
CA GLU A 210 15.86 8.82 -5.38
C GLU A 210 17.35 8.50 -5.62
N LEU A 211 17.98 9.16 -6.59
CA LEU A 211 19.41 8.98 -6.89
C LEU A 211 20.32 9.54 -5.79
N SER A 212 19.85 10.51 -5.01
CA SER A 212 20.66 11.11 -3.93
C SER A 212 21.09 10.11 -2.86
N SER A 213 20.34 9.02 -2.69
CA SER A 213 20.70 7.91 -1.80
C SER A 213 21.98 7.19 -2.24
N TYR A 214 22.32 7.26 -3.53
CA TYR A 214 23.49 6.63 -4.13
C TYR A 214 24.64 7.64 -4.34
N ASN A 215 24.32 8.90 -4.59
CA ASN A 215 25.29 9.97 -4.74
C ASN A 215 24.80 11.26 -4.06
N ASN A 216 25.33 11.55 -2.87
CA ASN A 216 24.94 12.71 -2.08
C ASN A 216 25.23 14.06 -2.77
N LYS A 217 26.14 14.13 -3.75
CA LYS A 217 26.43 15.39 -4.48
C LYS A 217 25.22 15.88 -5.27
N ILE A 218 24.33 14.97 -5.68
CA ILE A 218 23.08 15.32 -6.37
C ILE A 218 22.24 16.27 -5.51
N ILE A 219 22.24 16.10 -4.19
CA ILE A 219 21.49 17.00 -3.29
C ILE A 219 22.04 18.42 -3.40
N GLU A 220 23.35 18.61 -3.44
CA GLU A 220 23.97 19.94 -3.50
C GLU A 220 23.64 20.67 -4.80
N GLU A 221 23.48 19.93 -5.89
CA GLU A 221 23.25 20.48 -7.23
C GLU A 221 21.75 20.64 -7.57
N TYR A 222 20.89 19.75 -7.08
CA TYR A 222 19.46 19.67 -7.43
C TYR A 222 18.50 19.88 -6.25
N TYR A 223 18.96 20.47 -5.13
CA TYR A 223 18.08 20.64 -3.97
C TYR A 223 16.84 21.49 -4.26
N ARG A 224 16.86 22.38 -5.26
CA ARG A 224 15.71 23.21 -5.63
C ARG A 224 14.59 22.37 -6.26
N GLU A 225 14.95 21.49 -7.18
CA GLU A 225 14.05 20.50 -7.78
C GLU A 225 13.53 19.54 -6.71
N ILE A 226 14.39 19.08 -5.80
CA ILE A 226 13.99 18.21 -4.68
C ILE A 226 13.02 18.94 -3.73
N ILE A 227 13.15 20.26 -3.52
CA ILE A 227 12.18 21.06 -2.74
C ILE A 227 10.81 21.06 -3.40
N GLU A 228 10.72 21.24 -4.72
CA GLU A 228 9.44 21.16 -5.44
C GLU A 228 8.81 19.79 -5.32
N TYR A 229 9.60 18.72 -5.40
CA TYR A 229 9.12 17.38 -5.09
C TYR A 229 8.62 17.25 -3.65
N CYS A 230 9.34 17.77 -2.65
CA CYS A 230 8.90 17.74 -1.25
C CYS A 230 7.57 18.48 -1.02
N LYS A 231 7.38 19.61 -1.73
CA LYS A 231 6.12 20.37 -1.70
C LYS A 231 4.97 19.54 -2.27
N GLU A 232 5.21 18.87 -3.40
CA GLU A 232 4.22 18.01 -4.05
C GLU A 232 3.89 16.77 -3.19
N TYR A 233 4.92 16.14 -2.63
CA TYR A 233 4.79 15.04 -1.68
C TYR A 233 3.95 15.42 -0.46
N LYS A 234 4.14 16.63 0.08
CA LYS A 234 3.31 17.12 1.19
C LYS A 234 1.84 17.30 0.79
N LYS A 235 1.55 17.81 -0.41
CA LYS A 235 0.16 17.93 -0.88
C LYS A 235 -0.51 16.56 -1.03
N LEU A 236 0.20 15.59 -1.58
CA LEU A 236 -0.32 14.25 -1.84
C LEU A 236 -0.48 13.41 -0.57
N LEU A 237 0.46 13.50 0.37
CA LEU A 237 0.51 12.58 1.51
C LEU A 237 0.34 13.26 2.87
N GLY A 238 0.27 14.59 2.92
CA GLY A 238 0.12 15.36 4.17
C GLY A 238 1.33 15.32 5.10
N LYS A 239 2.46 14.76 4.65
CA LYS A 239 3.69 14.56 5.45
C LYS A 239 4.93 15.09 4.72
N ASN A 240 5.96 15.41 5.49
CA ASN A 240 7.23 15.94 4.96
C ASN A 240 8.25 14.83 4.74
N LEU A 241 9.10 14.97 3.73
CA LEU A 241 10.27 14.11 3.54
C LEU A 241 11.43 14.56 4.46
N ASN A 242 12.16 13.58 5.00
CA ASN A 242 13.29 13.83 5.91
C ASN A 242 14.46 14.57 5.23
N ILE A 243 14.53 14.55 3.90
CA ILE A 243 15.58 15.20 3.10
C ILE A 243 15.60 16.73 3.27
N LEU A 244 14.46 17.34 3.61
CA LEU A 244 14.35 18.79 3.83
C LEU A 244 15.35 19.32 4.86
N LYS A 245 15.68 18.52 5.90
CA LYS A 245 16.69 18.90 6.90
C LYS A 245 18.08 19.03 6.28
N LYS A 246 18.47 18.06 5.45
CA LYS A 246 19.76 18.09 4.74
C LYS A 246 19.82 19.26 3.76
N ILE A 247 18.73 19.49 3.02
CA ILE A 247 18.63 20.60 2.06
C ILE A 247 18.71 21.95 2.77
N ARG A 248 18.06 22.10 3.93
CA ARG A 248 18.13 23.32 4.74
C ARG A 248 19.57 23.65 5.13
N ASP A 249 20.35 22.66 5.55
CA ASP A 249 21.77 22.86 5.90
C ASP A 249 22.61 23.33 4.70
N ILE A 250 22.33 22.80 3.51
CA ILE A 250 22.98 23.21 2.26
C ILE A 250 22.58 24.66 1.91
N ALA A 251 21.29 24.97 1.93
CA ALA A 251 20.77 26.30 1.62
C ALA A 251 21.32 27.37 2.59
N LEU A 252 21.46 27.04 3.89
CA LEU A 252 22.07 27.93 4.88
C LEU A 252 23.56 28.20 4.59
N LYS A 253 24.34 27.18 4.23
CA LYS A 253 25.75 27.33 3.86
C LYS A 253 25.92 28.19 2.60
N SER A 254 25.02 28.06 1.65
CA SER A 254 25.02 28.81 0.38
C SER A 254 24.31 30.17 0.49
N ASN A 255 23.75 30.51 1.64
CA ASN A 255 22.95 31.73 1.88
C ASN A 255 21.77 31.89 0.90
N ASP A 256 21.16 30.77 0.49
CA ASP A 256 19.98 30.75 -0.38
C ASP A 256 18.71 30.97 0.43
N LYS A 257 18.31 32.25 0.55
CA LYS A 257 17.12 32.65 1.30
C LYS A 257 15.81 32.17 0.69
N GLU A 258 15.77 32.02 -0.64
CA GLU A 258 14.56 31.60 -1.34
C GLU A 258 14.24 30.15 -1.01
N ALA A 259 15.25 29.27 -1.11
CA ALA A 259 15.11 27.87 -0.71
C ALA A 259 14.72 27.73 0.76
N ILE A 260 15.33 28.51 1.67
CA ILE A 260 14.99 28.47 3.10
C ILE A 260 13.52 28.85 3.33
N ASN A 261 13.01 29.88 2.65
CA ASN A 261 11.62 30.30 2.77
C ASN A 261 10.67 29.21 2.27
N LEU A 262 10.96 28.59 1.12
CA LEU A 262 10.15 27.48 0.59
C LEU A 262 10.12 26.30 1.57
N ILE A 263 11.24 25.95 2.20
CA ILE A 263 11.29 24.88 3.20
C ILE A 263 10.43 25.23 4.42
N ASN A 264 10.47 26.48 4.90
CA ASN A 264 9.63 26.92 6.01
C ASN A 264 8.14 26.86 5.68
N GLU A 265 7.74 27.27 4.47
CA GLU A 265 6.37 27.12 3.98
C GLU A 265 5.93 25.65 3.94
N ILE A 266 6.78 24.77 3.43
CA ILE A 266 6.51 23.32 3.42
C ILE A 266 6.42 22.78 4.85
N GLU A 267 7.23 23.23 5.80
CA GLU A 267 7.16 22.74 7.18
C GLU A 267 6.03 23.36 8.01
N GLY A 268 5.45 24.48 7.54
CA GLY A 268 4.47 25.26 8.29
C GLY A 268 5.10 26.07 9.42
N MET A 269 6.32 26.58 9.20
CA MET A 269 7.10 27.44 10.11
C MET A 269 7.06 28.91 9.66
#